data_AF-O00341-F1
#
_entry.id   AF-O00341-F1
#
_cell.length_a   1.000
_cell.length_b   1.000
_cell.length_c   1.000
_cell.angle_alpha   90.00
_cell.angle_beta   90.00
_cell.angle_gamma   90.00
#
_symmetry.space_group_name_H-M   'P 1'
#
loop_
_entity.id
_entity.type
_entity.pdbx_description
1 polymer ?
#
loop_
_entity_poly.entity_id
_entity_poly.type
_entity_poly.pdbx_seq_one_letter_code
_entity_poly.pdbx_strand_id
1 'polypeptide(L)'
;MVPHAILARGRDVCRRNGLLILSVLSVIVGCLLGFFLRTRRLSPQEISYFQFPGELLMRMLKMMILPLVVSSLMSGLASLDAKTSSRLGVLTVAYYLWTTFMAVIVGIFMVSIIHPGSAAQKETTEQSGKPIMSSADALLDLIRNMFPANLVEATFKQYRTKTTPVVKSPKVAPEEAPPRRILIYGVQEENGSHVQNFALDLTPPPEVVYKSEPGTSDGMNVLGIVFFSATMGIMLGRMGDSGAPLVSFCQCLNESVMKIVAVAVWYFPFGIVFLIAGKILEMDDPRAVGKKLGFYSVTVVCGLVLHGLFILPLLYFFITKKNPIVFIRGILQALLIALATSSSSATLPITFKCLLENNHIDRRIARFVLPVGATINMDGTALYEAVAAIFIAQVNNYELDFGQIITISITATAASIGAAGIPQAGLVTMVIVLTSVGLPTDDITLIIAVDWALDRFRTMINVLGDALAAGIMAHICRKDFARDTGTEKLLPCETKPVSLQEIVAAQQNGCVKSVAEASELTLGPTCPHHVPVQVEQDEELPAASLNHCTIQISELETNV
;
A
#
# COMPACT_ATOMS: atom_id res chain seq x y z
N MET A 1 33.77 23.31 29.96
CA MET A 1 32.35 22.95 30.24
C MET A 1 31.53 22.51 29.01
N VAL A 2 31.97 22.74 27.78
CA VAL A 2 31.18 22.42 26.55
C VAL A 2 31.09 20.92 26.18
N PRO A 3 32.13 20.06 26.35
CA PRO A 3 32.07 18.67 25.87
C PRO A 3 31.02 17.84 26.60
N HIS A 4 30.91 18.00 27.92
CA HIS A 4 29.97 17.23 28.74
C HIS A 4 28.51 17.58 28.45
N ALA A 5 28.20 18.85 28.17
CA ALA A 5 26.85 19.27 27.81
C ALA A 5 26.44 18.77 26.41
N ILE A 6 27.38 18.72 25.46
CA ILE A 6 27.15 18.15 24.12
C ILE A 6 26.97 16.63 24.22
N LEU A 7 27.81 15.94 25.00
CA LEU A 7 27.69 14.49 25.22
C LEU A 7 26.39 14.13 25.96
N ALA A 8 26.00 14.91 26.97
CA ALA A 8 24.74 14.70 27.69
C ALA A 8 23.53 14.93 26.78
N ARG A 9 23.50 16.02 26.00
CA ARG A 9 22.47 16.25 24.97
C ARG A 9 22.46 15.15 23.92
N GLY A 10 23.64 14.69 23.48
CA GLY A 10 23.79 13.59 22.54
C GLY A 10 23.20 12.29 23.10
N ARG A 11 23.47 11.96 24.36
CA ARG A 11 22.94 10.78 25.04
C ARG A 11 21.42 10.84 25.23
N ASP A 12 20.87 11.99 25.63
CA ASP A 12 19.41 12.16 25.76
C ASP A 12 18.68 12.12 24.43
N VAL A 13 19.26 12.74 23.38
CA VAL A 13 18.73 12.68 22.01
C VAL A 13 18.81 11.25 21.47
N CYS A 14 19.90 10.52 21.74
CA CYS A 14 20.05 9.13 21.35
C CYS A 14 19.11 8.20 22.13
N ARG A 15 18.77 8.52 23.38
CA ARG A 15 17.79 7.76 24.16
C ARG A 15 16.35 7.99 23.70
N ARG A 16 16.00 9.23 23.29
CA ARG A 16 14.64 9.57 22.81
C ARG A 16 14.42 9.26 21.32
N ASN A 17 15.44 9.42 20.49
CA ASN A 17 15.37 9.28 19.02
C ASN A 17 16.35 8.23 18.46
N GLY A 18 16.90 7.35 19.30
CA GLY A 18 17.96 6.42 18.89
C GLY A 18 17.58 5.57 17.70
N LEU A 19 16.34 5.08 17.70
CA LEU A 19 15.79 4.29 16.60
C LEU A 19 15.68 5.08 15.28
N LEU A 20 15.26 6.36 15.35
CA LEU A 20 15.18 7.23 14.19
C LEU A 20 16.58 7.50 13.63
N ILE A 21 17.53 7.86 14.50
CA ILE A 21 18.93 8.13 14.13
C ILE A 21 19.55 6.89 13.49
N LEU A 22 19.33 5.72 14.08
CA LEU A 22 19.81 4.45 13.56
C LEU A 22 19.18 4.12 12.21
N SER A 23 17.90 4.42 12.01
CA SER A 23 17.22 4.25 10.71
C SER A 23 17.82 5.17 9.63
N VAL A 24 18.05 6.46 9.95
CA VAL A 24 18.70 7.41 9.02
C VAL A 24 20.12 6.95 8.67
N LEU A 25 20.90 6.51 9.67
CA LEU A 25 22.24 5.98 9.45
C LEU A 25 22.19 4.71 8.58
N SER A 26 21.21 3.84 8.80
CA SER A 26 21.01 2.62 8.01
C SER A 26 20.70 2.91 6.56
N VAL A 27 19.95 3.98 6.28
CA VAL A 27 19.72 4.45 4.91
C VAL A 27 21.03 4.90 4.24
N ILE A 28 21.84 5.69 4.94
CA ILE A 28 23.13 6.16 4.42
C ILE A 28 24.06 4.98 4.16
N VAL A 29 24.19 4.05 5.11
CA VAL A 29 25.01 2.85 4.99
C VAL A 29 24.50 1.96 3.86
N GLY A 30 23.19 1.74 3.75
CA GLY A 30 22.58 0.98 2.66
C GLY A 30 22.83 1.60 1.29
N CYS A 31 22.75 2.92 1.17
CA CYS A 31 23.09 3.63 -0.07
C CYS A 31 24.56 3.43 -0.44
N LEU A 32 25.49 3.69 0.49
CA LEU A 32 26.92 3.54 0.26
C LEU A 32 27.30 2.09 -0.11
N LEU A 33 26.73 1.12 0.60
CA LEU A 33 26.95 -0.30 0.34
C LEU A 33 26.38 -0.72 -1.01
N GLY A 34 25.17 -0.26 -1.37
CA GLY A 34 24.56 -0.54 -2.67
C GLY A 34 25.40 -0.01 -3.83
N PHE A 35 25.84 1.24 -3.77
CA PHE A 35 26.71 1.82 -4.80
C PHE A 35 28.07 1.14 -4.88
N PHE A 36 28.66 0.78 -3.74
CA PHE A 36 29.91 0.04 -3.69
C PHE A 36 29.78 -1.34 -4.34
N LEU A 37 28.77 -2.12 -3.97
CA LEU A 37 28.55 -3.47 -4.50
C LEU A 37 28.19 -3.46 -6.00
N ARG A 38 27.55 -2.38 -6.49
CA ARG A 38 27.29 -2.21 -7.93
C ARG A 38 28.57 -2.25 -8.76
N THR A 39 29.68 -1.70 -8.24
CA THR A 39 30.98 -1.71 -8.94
C THR A 39 31.57 -3.12 -9.11
N ARG A 40 31.09 -4.11 -8.33
CA ARG A 40 31.60 -5.48 -8.33
C ARG A 40 30.88 -6.42 -9.30
N ARG A 41 29.81 -5.97 -10.00
CA ARG A 41 29.00 -6.76 -10.96
C ARG A 41 28.68 -8.17 -10.43
N LEU A 42 27.96 -8.23 -9.31
CA LEU A 42 27.50 -9.46 -8.68
C LEU A 42 26.57 -10.26 -9.60
N SER A 43 26.59 -11.58 -9.45
CA SER A 43 25.63 -12.47 -10.11
C SER A 43 24.20 -12.29 -9.54
N PRO A 44 23.14 -12.63 -10.32
CA PRO A 44 21.76 -12.55 -9.83
C PRO A 44 21.51 -13.36 -8.55
N GLN A 45 22.18 -14.50 -8.39
CA GLN A 45 22.06 -15.35 -7.21
C GLN A 45 22.70 -14.72 -5.97
N GLU A 46 23.89 -14.11 -6.10
CA GLU A 46 24.54 -13.38 -5.01
C GLU A 46 23.71 -12.16 -4.58
N ILE A 47 23.11 -11.45 -5.55
CA ILE A 47 22.19 -10.34 -5.25
C ILE A 47 21.00 -10.85 -4.43
N SER A 48 20.40 -11.99 -4.82
CA SER A 48 19.27 -12.58 -4.09
C SER A 48 19.65 -12.93 -2.64
N TYR A 49 20.80 -13.56 -2.40
CA TYR A 49 21.26 -13.86 -1.04
C TYR A 49 21.60 -12.61 -0.23
N PHE A 50 22.21 -11.61 -0.87
CA PHE A 50 22.51 -10.34 -0.22
C PHE A 50 21.24 -9.58 0.20
N GLN A 51 20.18 -9.65 -0.61
CA GLN A 51 18.91 -9.00 -0.33
C GLN A 51 18.08 -9.67 0.75
N PHE A 52 18.37 -10.92 1.09
CA PHE A 52 17.56 -11.75 2.00
C PHE A 52 17.21 -11.08 3.34
N PRO A 53 18.12 -10.38 4.05
CA PRO A 53 17.76 -9.68 5.28
C PRO A 53 16.73 -8.56 5.06
N GLY A 54 16.78 -7.87 3.92
CA GLY A 54 15.79 -6.87 3.52
C GLY A 54 14.46 -7.51 3.10
N GLU A 55 14.51 -8.66 2.43
CA GLU A 55 13.30 -9.44 2.13
C GLU A 55 12.59 -9.90 3.39
N LEU A 56 13.34 -10.37 4.41
CA LEU A 56 12.78 -10.75 5.70
C LEU A 56 12.02 -9.59 6.34
N LEU A 57 12.57 -8.38 6.28
CA LEU A 57 11.87 -7.18 6.73
C LEU A 57 10.54 -6.97 5.99
N MET A 58 10.53 -7.10 4.66
CA MET A 58 9.29 -6.97 3.87
C MET A 58 8.26 -8.03 4.23
N ARG A 59 8.69 -9.28 4.45
CA ARG A 59 7.81 -10.37 4.87
C ARG A 59 7.21 -10.10 6.24
N MET A 60 8.03 -9.63 7.19
CA MET A 60 7.56 -9.21 8.51
C MET A 60 6.50 -8.12 8.43
N LEU A 61 6.71 -7.07 7.63
CA LEU A 61 5.73 -5.99 7.47
C LEU A 61 4.44 -6.47 6.80
N LYS A 62 4.55 -7.22 5.70
CA LYS A 62 3.38 -7.75 4.96
C LYS A 62 2.52 -8.68 5.81
N MET A 63 3.13 -9.47 6.69
CA MET A 63 2.44 -10.35 7.64
C MET A 63 1.47 -9.59 8.57
N MET A 64 1.73 -8.30 8.82
CA MET A 64 0.99 -7.49 9.78
C MET A 64 -0.15 -6.69 9.16
N ILE A 65 -0.13 -6.49 7.84
CA ILE A 65 -1.06 -5.60 7.15
C ILE A 65 -2.49 -6.11 7.34
N LEU A 66 -2.77 -7.37 7.03
CA LEU A 66 -4.13 -7.92 7.11
C LEU A 66 -4.69 -7.87 8.56
N PRO A 67 -4.01 -8.44 9.58
CA PRO A 67 -4.51 -8.35 10.95
C PRO A 67 -4.68 -6.92 11.42
N LEU A 68 -3.74 -6.02 11.08
CA LEU A 68 -3.82 -4.62 11.47
C LEU A 68 -5.01 -3.93 10.80
N VAL A 69 -5.13 -3.98 9.47
CA VAL A 69 -6.20 -3.29 8.72
C VAL A 69 -7.58 -3.73 9.19
N VAL A 70 -7.82 -5.04 9.28
CA VAL A 70 -9.12 -5.58 9.68
C VAL A 70 -9.45 -5.19 11.12
N SER A 71 -8.55 -5.47 12.06
CA SER A 71 -8.80 -5.24 13.47
C SER A 71 -8.87 -3.75 13.84
N SER A 72 -8.02 -2.92 13.22
CA SER A 72 -8.02 -1.46 13.42
C SER A 72 -9.29 -0.82 12.88
N LEU A 73 -9.70 -1.11 11.64
CA LEU A 73 -10.91 -0.51 11.06
C LEU A 73 -12.17 -0.94 11.80
N MET A 74 -12.31 -2.24 12.10
CA MET A 74 -13.48 -2.75 12.81
C MET A 74 -13.61 -2.14 14.21
N SER A 75 -12.54 -2.21 15.03
CA SER A 75 -12.58 -1.66 16.39
C SER A 75 -12.62 -0.12 16.40
N GLY A 76 -11.94 0.53 15.46
CA GLY A 76 -11.89 1.97 15.32
C GLY A 76 -13.26 2.57 15.05
N LEU A 77 -13.95 2.09 14.00
CA LEU A 77 -15.27 2.60 13.64
C LEU A 77 -16.38 2.14 14.60
N ALA A 78 -16.26 0.96 15.21
CA ALA A 78 -17.24 0.50 16.19
C ALA A 78 -17.21 1.31 17.50
N SER A 79 -16.05 1.87 17.85
CA SER A 79 -15.89 2.74 19.03
C SER A 79 -16.44 4.16 18.84
N LEU A 80 -17.01 4.46 17.67
CA LEU A 80 -17.50 5.79 17.32
C LEU A 80 -19.00 5.78 17.04
N ASP A 81 -19.68 6.82 17.52
CA ASP A 81 -21.07 7.07 17.16
C ASP A 81 -21.24 7.15 15.63
N ALA A 82 -22.37 6.64 15.12
CA ALA A 82 -22.66 6.60 13.69
C ALA A 82 -22.57 7.98 12.99
N LYS A 83 -22.89 9.06 13.72
CA LYS A 83 -22.78 10.43 13.21
C LYS A 83 -21.33 10.91 13.12
N THR A 84 -20.51 10.58 14.11
CA THR A 84 -19.09 10.94 14.15
C THR A 84 -18.29 10.12 13.13
N SER A 85 -18.58 8.82 13.01
CA SER A 85 -17.93 7.93 12.03
C SER A 85 -18.27 8.31 10.59
N SER A 86 -19.53 8.60 10.27
CA SER A 86 -19.93 9.06 8.93
C SER A 86 -19.31 10.42 8.58
N ARG A 87 -19.28 11.36 9.52
CA ARG A 87 -18.62 12.67 9.33
C ARG A 87 -17.12 12.51 9.10
N LEU A 88 -16.44 11.73 9.93
CA LEU A 88 -15.02 11.44 9.77
C LEU A 88 -14.74 10.82 8.40
N GLY A 89 -15.56 9.85 7.99
CA GLY A 89 -15.48 9.18 6.70
C GLY A 89 -15.59 10.14 5.51
N VAL A 90 -16.69 10.90 5.45
CA VAL A 90 -16.95 11.85 4.36
C VAL A 90 -15.85 12.92 4.29
N LEU A 91 -15.44 13.46 5.43
CA LEU A 91 -14.40 14.50 5.47
C LEU A 91 -13.03 13.95 5.04
N THR A 92 -12.70 12.72 5.43
CA THR A 92 -11.44 12.05 5.05
C THR A 92 -11.40 11.80 3.55
N VAL A 93 -12.46 11.21 2.97
CA VAL A 93 -12.54 10.94 1.53
C VAL A 93 -12.54 12.25 0.74
N ALA A 94 -13.30 13.27 1.16
CA ALA A 94 -13.30 14.56 0.48
C ALA A 94 -11.93 15.25 0.53
N TYR A 95 -11.22 15.16 1.65
CA TYR A 95 -9.86 15.67 1.78
C TYR A 95 -8.91 14.96 0.82
N TYR A 96 -8.95 13.63 0.75
CA TYR A 96 -8.11 12.84 -0.16
C TYR A 96 -8.37 13.17 -1.62
N LEU A 97 -9.64 13.21 -2.04
CA LEU A 97 -9.98 13.61 -3.41
C LEU A 97 -9.48 15.01 -3.74
N TRP A 98 -9.55 15.94 -2.79
CA TRP A 98 -9.06 17.30 -2.97
C TRP A 98 -7.53 17.38 -3.07
N THR A 99 -6.79 16.69 -2.20
CA THR A 99 -5.32 16.68 -2.24
C THR A 99 -4.79 15.99 -3.48
N THR A 100 -5.43 14.89 -3.90
CA THR A 100 -5.06 14.16 -5.11
C THR A 100 -5.33 15.01 -6.35
N PHE A 101 -6.47 15.69 -6.41
CA PHE A 101 -6.76 16.63 -7.50
C PHE A 101 -5.73 17.79 -7.54
N MET A 102 -5.36 18.36 -6.40
CA MET A 102 -4.28 19.36 -6.34
C MET A 102 -2.93 18.81 -6.82
N ALA A 103 -2.60 17.55 -6.47
CA ALA A 103 -1.38 16.89 -6.94
C ALA A 103 -1.36 16.75 -8.47
N VAL A 104 -2.49 16.40 -9.08
CA VAL A 104 -2.67 16.34 -10.53
C VAL A 104 -2.45 17.71 -11.18
N ILE A 105 -3.06 18.78 -10.65
CA ILE A 105 -2.87 20.15 -11.16
C ILE A 105 -1.39 20.56 -11.09
N VAL A 106 -0.71 20.23 -9.99
CA VAL A 106 0.74 20.47 -9.85
C VAL A 106 1.53 19.69 -10.90
N GLY A 107 1.18 18.43 -11.14
CA GLY A 107 1.79 17.61 -12.18
C GLY A 107 1.65 18.24 -13.57
N ILE A 108 0.43 18.64 -13.93
CA ILE A 108 0.11 19.30 -15.20
C ILE A 108 0.88 20.61 -15.34
N PHE A 109 0.94 21.42 -14.28
CA PHE A 109 1.70 22.67 -14.28
C PHE A 109 3.19 22.42 -14.48
N MET A 110 3.76 21.42 -13.80
CA MET A 110 5.17 21.07 -13.90
C MET A 110 5.56 20.60 -15.31
N VAL A 111 4.77 19.70 -15.90
CA VAL A 111 5.05 19.18 -17.27
C VAL A 111 4.81 20.23 -18.35
N SER A 112 3.87 21.15 -18.13
CA SER A 112 3.61 22.28 -19.01
C SER A 112 4.66 23.38 -18.92
N ILE A 113 5.49 23.43 -17.87
CA ILE A 113 6.62 24.37 -17.80
C ILE A 113 7.86 23.73 -18.42
N ILE A 114 8.19 22.51 -18.00
CA ILE A 114 9.45 21.87 -18.35
C ILE A 114 9.44 21.32 -19.79
N HIS A 115 8.26 20.95 -20.32
CA HIS A 115 8.10 20.33 -21.65
C HIS A 115 9.09 19.16 -21.89
N PRO A 116 9.11 18.14 -21.02
CA PRO A 116 10.09 17.05 -21.12
C PRO A 116 9.98 16.24 -22.42
N GLY A 117 8.80 16.16 -23.05
CA GLY A 117 8.60 15.38 -24.25
C GLY A 117 9.16 16.00 -25.53
N SER A 118 9.35 17.32 -25.60
CA SER A 118 9.99 17.97 -26.75
C SER A 118 11.46 17.57 -26.91
N ALA A 119 12.11 17.11 -25.83
CA ALA A 119 13.47 16.56 -25.88
C ALA A 119 13.50 15.11 -26.39
N ALA A 120 12.36 14.42 -26.43
CA ALA A 120 12.27 13.00 -26.75
C ALA A 120 11.99 12.77 -28.25
N GLN A 121 13.04 12.56 -29.05
CA GLN A 121 12.86 11.88 -30.35
C GLN A 121 12.61 10.39 -30.13
N LYS A 122 11.55 9.87 -30.77
CA LYS A 122 11.16 8.46 -30.82
C LYS A 122 12.29 7.64 -31.43
N GLU A 123 12.99 6.86 -30.61
CA GLU A 123 13.68 5.67 -31.11
C GLU A 123 12.59 4.65 -31.37
N THR A 124 12.55 4.08 -32.58
CA THR A 124 11.59 3.06 -32.99
C THR A 124 11.79 1.82 -32.10
N THR A 125 11.18 1.82 -30.92
CA THR A 125 11.14 0.66 -30.05
C THR A 125 10.14 -0.30 -30.66
N GLU A 126 10.55 -1.56 -30.83
CA GLU A 126 9.68 -2.61 -31.35
C GLU A 126 8.34 -2.62 -30.61
N GLN A 127 7.26 -2.84 -31.35
CA GLN A 127 5.90 -2.94 -30.82
C GLN A 127 5.86 -4.00 -29.72
N SER A 128 5.90 -3.59 -28.46
CA SER A 128 5.57 -4.47 -27.36
C SER A 128 4.07 -4.67 -27.39
N GLY A 129 3.61 -5.74 -28.06
CA GLY A 129 2.21 -6.18 -28.08
C GLY A 129 1.73 -6.67 -26.71
N LYS A 130 1.88 -5.83 -25.68
CA LYS A 130 1.29 -6.08 -24.37
C LYS A 130 -0.22 -5.84 -24.45
N PRO A 131 -1.00 -6.64 -23.72
CA PRO A 131 -2.46 -6.62 -23.80
C PRO A 131 -3.01 -5.21 -23.56
N ILE A 132 -3.75 -4.72 -24.55
CA ILE A 132 -4.54 -3.50 -24.43
C ILE A 132 -5.61 -3.79 -23.38
N MET A 133 -5.53 -3.13 -22.24
CA MET A 133 -6.62 -3.11 -21.28
C MET A 133 -7.54 -1.95 -21.66
N SER A 134 -8.84 -2.22 -21.77
CA SER A 134 -9.82 -1.14 -21.92
C SER A 134 -9.87 -0.32 -20.62
N SER A 135 -9.99 1.02 -20.72
CA SER A 135 -10.24 1.89 -19.55
C SER A 135 -11.47 1.46 -18.78
N ALA A 136 -12.50 1.01 -19.48
CA ALA A 136 -13.72 0.49 -18.88
C ALA A 136 -13.42 -0.76 -18.03
N ASP A 137 -12.63 -1.71 -18.54
CA ASP A 137 -12.28 -2.92 -17.79
C ASP A 137 -11.48 -2.60 -16.54
N ALA A 138 -10.56 -1.64 -16.60
CA ALA A 138 -9.74 -1.24 -15.45
C ALA A 138 -10.57 -0.51 -14.37
N LEU A 139 -11.51 0.37 -14.77
CA LEU A 139 -12.46 0.99 -13.84
C LEU A 139 -13.44 -0.04 -13.25
N LEU A 140 -13.88 -1.00 -14.05
CA LEU A 140 -14.74 -2.09 -13.58
C LEU A 140 -14.00 -3.01 -12.62
N ASP A 141 -12.72 -3.29 -12.87
CA ASP A 141 -11.86 -4.07 -11.97
C ASP A 141 -11.68 -3.38 -10.63
N LEU A 142 -11.59 -2.06 -10.61
CA LEU A 142 -11.58 -1.28 -9.38
C LEU A 142 -12.86 -1.50 -8.55
N ILE A 143 -14.03 -1.40 -9.19
CA ILE A 143 -15.32 -1.62 -8.50
C ILE A 143 -15.43 -3.08 -8.04
N ARG A 144 -14.99 -4.05 -8.85
CA ARG A 144 -14.95 -5.47 -8.48
C ARG A 144 -14.01 -5.73 -7.29
N ASN A 145 -12.91 -5.00 -7.19
CA ASN A 145 -12.01 -5.09 -6.04
C ASN A 145 -12.58 -4.38 -4.79
N MET A 146 -13.40 -3.36 -4.95
CA MET A 146 -14.13 -2.72 -3.84
C MET A 146 -15.14 -3.69 -3.21
N PHE A 147 -15.80 -4.51 -4.03
CA PHE A 147 -16.76 -5.54 -3.61
C PHE A 147 -16.28 -6.95 -4.02
N PRO A 148 -15.27 -7.51 -3.33
CA PRO A 148 -14.75 -8.83 -3.69
C PRO A 148 -15.82 -9.91 -3.53
N ALA A 149 -15.84 -10.88 -4.46
CA ALA A 149 -16.79 -11.99 -4.41
C ALA A 149 -16.60 -12.90 -3.18
N ASN A 150 -15.37 -12.98 -2.67
CA ASN A 150 -15.03 -13.75 -1.48
C ASN A 150 -13.97 -13.00 -0.65
N LEU A 151 -14.24 -12.82 0.65
CA LEU A 151 -13.34 -12.10 1.54
C LEU A 151 -12.06 -12.86 1.83
N VAL A 152 -12.12 -14.19 1.93
CA VAL A 152 -10.94 -15.04 2.14
C VAL A 152 -10.06 -14.98 0.89
N GLU A 153 -10.63 -15.06 -0.31
CA GLU A 153 -9.89 -14.88 -1.56
C GLU A 153 -9.22 -13.51 -1.64
N ALA A 154 -9.92 -12.44 -1.23
CA ALA A 154 -9.39 -11.08 -1.20
C ALA A 154 -8.11 -10.93 -0.34
N THR A 155 -7.84 -11.87 0.59
CA THR A 155 -6.62 -11.84 1.40
C THR A 155 -5.36 -12.24 0.64
N PHE A 156 -5.47 -12.98 -0.47
CA PHE A 156 -4.32 -13.46 -1.24
C PHE A 156 -4.42 -13.19 -2.76
N LYS A 157 -5.60 -12.79 -3.26
CA LYS A 157 -5.84 -12.42 -4.66
C LYS A 157 -6.60 -11.12 -4.79
N GLN A 158 -6.40 -10.46 -5.92
CA GLN A 158 -7.20 -9.33 -6.38
C GLN A 158 -7.66 -9.56 -7.82
N TYR A 159 -8.85 -9.05 -8.17
CA TYR A 159 -9.44 -9.18 -9.49
C TYR A 159 -8.66 -8.35 -10.51
N ARG A 160 -8.38 -8.95 -11.67
CA ARG A 160 -7.72 -8.30 -12.79
C ARG A 160 -8.14 -8.96 -14.10
N THR A 161 -8.75 -8.18 -14.99
CA THR A 161 -9.14 -8.62 -16.32
C THR A 161 -7.89 -9.00 -17.12
N LYS A 162 -7.89 -10.21 -17.67
CA LYS A 162 -6.83 -10.69 -18.57
C LYS A 162 -7.32 -10.49 -20.01
N THR A 163 -6.60 -9.71 -20.79
CA THR A 163 -6.89 -9.58 -22.23
C THR A 163 -6.13 -10.66 -22.99
N THR A 164 -6.84 -11.60 -23.60
CA THR A 164 -6.24 -12.59 -24.49
C THR A 164 -6.44 -12.17 -25.96
N PRO A 165 -5.39 -12.18 -26.80
CA PRO A 165 -5.55 -11.96 -28.22
C PRO A 165 -6.22 -13.19 -28.83
N VAL A 166 -7.47 -13.07 -29.29
CA VAL A 166 -8.12 -14.10 -30.10
C VAL A 166 -7.82 -13.79 -31.56
N VAL A 167 -6.88 -14.54 -32.13
CA VAL A 167 -6.59 -14.50 -33.55
C VAL A 167 -7.83 -15.03 -34.29
N LYS A 168 -8.60 -14.15 -34.94
CA LYS A 168 -9.65 -14.62 -35.85
C LYS A 168 -8.95 -15.14 -37.09
N SER A 169 -8.96 -16.46 -37.29
CA SER A 169 -8.66 -17.02 -38.62
C SER A 169 -9.64 -16.40 -39.60
N PRO A 170 -9.19 -15.87 -40.75
CA PRO A 170 -10.11 -15.37 -41.77
C PRO A 170 -11.04 -16.52 -42.19
N LYS A 171 -12.29 -16.49 -41.73
CA LYS A 171 -13.37 -17.28 -42.32
C LYS A 171 -13.80 -16.60 -43.61
N VAL A 172 -12.88 -16.45 -44.55
CA VAL A 172 -13.24 -16.05 -45.90
C VAL A 172 -13.51 -17.34 -46.65
N ALA A 173 -14.74 -17.52 -47.14
CA ALA A 173 -15.02 -18.59 -48.09
C ALA A 173 -14.01 -18.48 -49.25
N PRO A 174 -13.57 -19.59 -49.86
CA PRO A 174 -12.51 -19.57 -50.88
C PRO A 174 -12.70 -18.53 -52.01
N GLU A 175 -13.95 -18.10 -52.24
CA GLU A 175 -14.35 -17.18 -53.30
C GLU A 175 -14.13 -15.69 -53.00
N GLU A 176 -14.02 -15.26 -51.74
CA GLU A 176 -13.88 -13.83 -51.38
C GLU A 176 -12.48 -13.47 -50.85
N ALA A 177 -11.52 -14.41 -50.87
CA ALA A 177 -10.17 -14.15 -50.36
C ALA A 177 -9.45 -13.12 -51.25
N PRO A 178 -8.85 -12.05 -50.71
CA PRO A 178 -8.03 -11.14 -51.50
C PRO A 178 -6.88 -11.91 -52.18
N PRO A 179 -6.42 -11.49 -53.37
CA PRO A 179 -5.49 -12.26 -54.17
C PRO A 179 -4.22 -12.58 -53.38
N ARG A 180 -4.00 -13.87 -53.11
CA ARG A 180 -2.78 -14.38 -52.48
C ARG A 180 -1.57 -13.90 -53.28
N ARG A 181 -0.75 -13.04 -52.69
CA ARG A 181 0.52 -12.60 -53.29
C ARG A 181 1.58 -13.64 -52.96
N ILE A 182 1.87 -14.49 -53.93
CA ILE A 182 2.98 -15.43 -53.86
C ILE A 182 4.25 -14.68 -54.30
N LEU A 183 5.19 -14.43 -53.38
CA LEU A 183 6.53 -13.95 -53.74
C LEU A 183 7.43 -15.16 -53.96
N ILE A 184 7.98 -15.32 -55.17
CA ILE A 184 8.92 -16.40 -55.48
C ILE A 184 10.35 -15.88 -55.31
N TYR A 185 11.08 -16.40 -54.33
CA TYR A 185 12.51 -16.14 -54.15
C TYR A 185 13.32 -17.29 -54.73
N GLY A 186 14.12 -17.01 -55.77
CA GLY A 186 15.11 -17.96 -56.28
C GLY A 186 16.42 -17.83 -55.50
N VAL A 187 16.73 -18.81 -54.64
CA VAL A 187 18.06 -18.91 -54.01
C VAL A 187 18.94 -19.75 -54.93
N GLN A 188 19.97 -19.13 -55.50
CA GLN A 188 20.95 -19.82 -56.32
C GLN A 188 22.05 -20.38 -55.40
N GLU A 189 22.26 -21.69 -55.42
CA GLU A 189 23.37 -22.31 -54.67
C GLU A 189 24.72 -21.83 -55.23
N GLU A 190 25.77 -21.79 -54.39
CA GLU A 190 27.10 -21.24 -54.73
C GLU A 190 27.71 -21.82 -56.02
N ASN A 191 27.34 -23.06 -56.39
CA ASN A 191 27.81 -23.72 -57.60
C ASN A 191 27.07 -23.28 -58.88
N GLY A 192 26.16 -22.31 -58.79
CA GLY A 192 25.50 -21.64 -59.92
C GLY A 192 24.53 -22.48 -60.74
N SER A 193 24.48 -23.81 -60.55
CA SER A 193 23.74 -24.72 -61.43
C SER A 193 22.29 -25.00 -61.03
N HIS A 194 21.88 -24.75 -59.78
CA HIS A 194 20.51 -24.96 -59.31
C HIS A 194 19.97 -23.73 -58.57
N VAL A 195 18.82 -23.22 -59.04
CA VAL A 195 18.02 -22.17 -58.39
C VAL A 195 16.86 -22.86 -57.67
N GLN A 196 16.83 -22.80 -56.34
CA GLN A 196 15.67 -23.24 -55.56
C GLN A 196 14.69 -22.09 -55.41
N ASN A 197 13.48 -22.27 -55.95
CA ASN A 197 12.40 -21.29 -55.88
C ASN A 197 11.56 -21.54 -54.62
N PHE A 198 11.56 -20.59 -53.69
CA PHE A 198 10.70 -20.58 -52.52
C PHE A 198 9.50 -19.66 -52.77
N ALA A 199 8.30 -20.21 -52.72
CA ALA A 199 7.06 -19.45 -52.76
C ALA A 199 6.68 -19.02 -51.34
N LEU A 200 6.84 -17.73 -51.02
CA LEU A 200 6.38 -17.15 -49.78
C LEU A 200 4.95 -16.64 -50.00
N ASP A 201 3.97 -17.31 -49.40
CA ASP A 201 2.57 -16.87 -49.44
C ASP A 201 2.38 -15.78 -48.37
N LEU A 202 2.31 -14.51 -48.80
CA LEU A 202 2.02 -13.40 -47.89
C LEU A 202 0.52 -13.39 -47.58
N THR A 203 0.12 -14.14 -46.56
CA THR A 203 -1.20 -13.93 -45.94
C THR A 203 -1.20 -12.58 -45.24
N PRO A 204 -2.28 -11.77 -45.38
CA PRO A 204 -2.43 -10.59 -44.52
C PRO A 204 -2.41 -11.03 -43.06
N PRO A 205 -1.83 -10.21 -42.15
CA PRO A 205 -1.80 -10.55 -40.73
C PRO A 205 -3.24 -10.80 -40.27
N PRO A 206 -3.49 -11.88 -39.50
CA PRO A 206 -4.85 -12.18 -39.07
C PRO A 206 -5.39 -11.05 -38.19
N GLU A 207 -6.68 -10.73 -38.32
CA GLU A 207 -7.33 -9.78 -37.42
C GLU A 207 -7.30 -10.32 -35.99
N VAL A 208 -6.50 -9.67 -35.14
CA VAL A 208 -6.45 -9.98 -33.71
C VAL A 208 -7.59 -9.23 -33.03
N VAL A 209 -8.58 -9.98 -32.54
CA VAL A 209 -9.64 -9.43 -31.70
C VAL A 209 -9.32 -9.74 -30.25
N TYR A 210 -9.16 -8.70 -29.44
CA TYR A 210 -8.90 -8.84 -28.02
C TYR A 210 -10.20 -9.20 -27.28
N LYS A 211 -10.15 -10.28 -26.49
CA LYS A 211 -11.26 -10.68 -25.61
C LYS A 211 -10.86 -10.44 -24.16
N SER A 212 -11.70 -9.74 -23.42
CA SER A 212 -11.57 -9.53 -21.97
C SER A 212 -12.08 -10.76 -21.24
N GLU A 213 -11.21 -11.43 -20.49
CA GLU A 213 -11.54 -12.59 -19.67
C GLU A 213 -11.39 -12.28 -18.18
N PRO A 214 -12.26 -12.86 -17.32
CA PRO A 214 -12.11 -12.72 -15.88
C PRO A 214 -10.77 -13.32 -15.45
N GLY A 215 -10.02 -12.56 -14.66
CA GLY A 215 -8.72 -13.00 -14.16
C GLY A 215 -8.46 -12.52 -12.74
N THR A 216 -7.43 -13.09 -12.13
CA THR A 216 -6.92 -12.70 -10.83
C THR A 216 -5.42 -12.46 -10.91
N SER A 217 -4.92 -11.60 -10.03
CA SER A 217 -3.49 -11.40 -9.80
C SER A 217 -3.16 -11.70 -8.35
N ASP A 218 -1.96 -12.25 -8.13
CA ASP A 218 -1.48 -12.57 -6.79
C ASP A 218 -1.19 -11.29 -6.02
N GLY A 219 -1.77 -11.19 -4.82
CA GLY A 219 -1.68 -10.00 -3.99
C GLY A 219 -2.96 -9.76 -3.21
N MET A 220 -2.80 -9.24 -2.00
CA MET A 220 -3.92 -8.91 -1.14
C MET A 220 -4.71 -7.72 -1.72
N ASN A 221 -6.01 -7.91 -1.93
CA ASN A 221 -6.94 -6.84 -2.27
C ASN A 221 -7.22 -5.97 -1.02
N VAL A 222 -6.28 -5.06 -0.73
CA VAL A 222 -6.37 -4.16 0.42
C VAL A 222 -7.63 -3.31 0.36
N LEU A 223 -8.02 -2.85 -0.84
CA LEU A 223 -9.21 -2.02 -1.05
C LEU A 223 -10.49 -2.75 -0.58
N GLY A 224 -10.71 -3.98 -1.05
CA GLY A 224 -11.88 -4.78 -0.65
C GLY A 224 -11.89 -5.09 0.85
N ILE A 225 -10.73 -5.38 1.44
CA ILE A 225 -10.59 -5.60 2.88
C ILE A 225 -10.93 -4.32 3.66
N VAL A 226 -10.46 -3.16 3.21
CA VAL A 226 -10.76 -1.87 3.85
C VAL A 226 -12.25 -1.57 3.79
N PHE A 227 -12.89 -1.71 2.61
CA PHE A 227 -14.32 -1.46 2.44
C PHE A 227 -15.18 -2.39 3.31
N PHE A 228 -14.87 -3.69 3.32
CA PHE A 228 -15.55 -4.64 4.18
C PHE A 228 -15.35 -4.33 5.66
N SER A 229 -14.10 -4.14 6.10
CA SER A 229 -13.77 -3.91 7.52
C SER A 229 -14.37 -2.61 8.03
N ALA A 230 -14.41 -1.56 7.19
CA ALA A 230 -15.07 -0.31 7.51
C ALA A 230 -16.59 -0.49 7.66
N THR A 231 -17.23 -1.17 6.72
CA THR A 231 -18.68 -1.46 6.79
C THR A 231 -19.02 -2.27 8.03
N MET A 232 -18.24 -3.33 8.30
CA MET A 232 -18.42 -4.18 9.48
C MET A 232 -18.20 -3.40 10.79
N GLY A 233 -17.18 -2.55 10.86
CA GLY A 233 -16.95 -1.68 12.03
C GLY A 233 -18.12 -0.74 12.31
N ILE A 234 -18.70 -0.13 11.27
CA ILE A 234 -19.89 0.71 11.41
C ILE A 234 -21.10 -0.11 11.88
N MET A 235 -21.29 -1.33 11.35
CA MET A 235 -22.39 -2.20 11.79
C MET A 235 -22.22 -2.64 13.24
N LEU A 236 -21.01 -3.00 13.67
CA LEU A 236 -20.72 -3.37 15.05
C LEU A 236 -20.99 -2.22 16.03
N GLY A 237 -20.65 -0.98 15.64
CA GLY A 237 -21.01 0.20 16.44
C GLY A 237 -22.53 0.37 16.58
N ARG A 238 -23.32 0.00 15.57
CA ARG A 238 -24.79 0.04 15.62
C ARG A 238 -25.42 -1.10 16.40
N MET A 239 -24.75 -2.24 16.51
CA MET A 239 -25.21 -3.40 17.28
C MET A 239 -25.14 -3.17 18.80
N GLY A 240 -24.41 -2.14 19.25
CA GLY A 240 -24.24 -1.85 20.67
C GLY A 240 -23.60 -3.04 21.41
N ASP A 241 -24.24 -3.48 22.48
CA ASP A 241 -23.68 -4.50 23.37
C ASP A 241 -23.58 -5.88 22.70
N SER A 242 -24.46 -6.20 21.74
CA SER A 242 -24.37 -7.45 20.96
C SER A 242 -23.10 -7.53 20.09
N GLY A 243 -22.54 -6.39 19.69
CA GLY A 243 -21.29 -6.32 18.92
C GLY A 243 -20.02 -6.28 19.78
N ALA A 244 -20.15 -6.00 21.08
CA ALA A 244 -19.03 -5.75 22.00
C ALA A 244 -18.01 -6.91 22.08
N PRO A 245 -18.39 -8.20 22.04
CA PRO A 245 -17.42 -9.30 22.07
C PRO A 245 -16.45 -9.27 20.88
N LEU A 246 -16.97 -9.03 19.67
CA LEU A 246 -16.15 -8.96 18.46
C LEU A 246 -15.29 -7.70 18.43
N VAL A 247 -15.83 -6.56 18.87
CA VAL A 247 -15.05 -5.31 19.01
C VAL A 247 -13.89 -5.51 19.98
N SER A 248 -14.13 -6.15 21.12
CA SER A 248 -13.11 -6.46 22.13
C SER A 248 -12.04 -7.39 21.58
N PHE A 249 -12.44 -8.44 20.86
CA PHE A 249 -11.49 -9.32 20.15
C PHE A 249 -10.62 -8.54 19.15
N CYS A 250 -11.23 -7.71 18.29
CA CYS A 250 -10.49 -6.89 17.35
C CYS A 250 -9.55 -5.92 18.05
N GLN A 251 -9.96 -5.35 19.18
CA GLN A 251 -9.11 -4.44 19.95
C GLN A 251 -7.90 -5.16 20.54
N CYS A 252 -8.09 -6.34 21.16
CA CYS A 252 -7.02 -7.20 21.64
C CYS A 252 -6.07 -7.63 20.51
N LEU A 253 -6.60 -8.00 19.35
CA LEU A 253 -5.81 -8.35 18.17
C LEU A 253 -4.98 -7.16 17.70
N ASN A 254 -5.58 -5.97 17.58
CA ASN A 254 -4.86 -4.76 17.18
C ASN A 254 -3.72 -4.43 18.14
N GLU A 255 -3.96 -4.44 19.46
CA GLU A 255 -2.91 -4.19 20.45
C GLU A 255 -1.80 -5.24 20.40
N SER A 256 -2.15 -6.51 20.17
CA SER A 256 -1.19 -7.60 20.01
C SER A 256 -0.31 -7.38 18.77
N VAL A 257 -0.92 -7.02 17.64
CA VAL A 257 -0.19 -6.68 16.41
C VAL A 257 0.73 -5.48 16.63
N MET A 258 0.27 -4.44 17.33
CA MET A 258 1.13 -3.28 17.67
C MET A 258 2.33 -3.64 18.54
N LYS A 259 2.19 -4.60 19.47
CA LYS A 259 3.34 -5.13 20.23
C LYS A 259 4.33 -5.86 19.32
N ILE A 260 3.83 -6.67 18.36
CA ILE A 260 4.68 -7.29 17.34
C ILE A 260 5.38 -6.20 16.50
N VAL A 261 4.72 -5.07 16.20
CA VAL A 261 5.31 -3.98 15.39
C VAL A 261 6.47 -3.40 16.18
N ALA A 262 6.28 -3.19 17.49
CA ALA A 262 7.33 -2.68 18.36
C ALA A 262 8.57 -3.59 18.39
N VAL A 263 8.40 -4.92 18.33
CA VAL A 263 9.51 -5.88 18.22
C VAL A 263 10.15 -5.82 16.83
N ALA A 264 9.35 -5.89 15.76
CA ALA A 264 9.83 -5.85 14.37
C ALA A 264 10.64 -4.57 14.06
N VAL A 265 10.27 -3.46 14.71
CA VAL A 265 10.96 -2.18 14.62
C VAL A 265 12.43 -2.25 15.07
N TRP A 266 12.82 -3.18 15.94
CA TRP A 266 14.23 -3.36 16.32
C TRP A 266 15.08 -4.00 15.22
N TYR A 267 14.48 -4.90 14.43
CA TYR A 267 15.12 -5.47 13.25
C TYR A 267 15.23 -4.45 12.11
N PHE A 268 14.39 -3.41 12.16
CA PHE A 268 14.22 -2.43 11.09
C PHE A 268 15.51 -1.79 10.59
N PRO A 269 16.39 -1.23 11.44
CA PRO A 269 17.58 -0.56 10.94
C PRO A 269 18.52 -1.52 10.20
N PHE A 270 18.65 -2.75 10.69
CA PHE A 270 19.40 -3.79 9.99
C PHE A 270 18.76 -4.14 8.65
N GLY A 271 17.45 -4.41 8.62
CA GLY A 271 16.73 -4.74 7.39
C GLY A 271 16.77 -3.64 6.32
N ILE A 272 16.71 -2.35 6.70
CA ILE A 272 16.80 -1.21 5.76
C ILE A 272 18.10 -1.24 4.96
N VAL A 273 19.23 -1.53 5.61
CA VAL A 273 20.55 -1.50 4.95
C VAL A 273 20.53 -2.40 3.72
N PHE A 274 20.12 -3.65 3.91
CA PHE A 274 20.07 -4.65 2.84
C PHE A 274 18.94 -4.41 1.86
N LEU A 275 17.81 -3.87 2.32
CA LEU A 275 16.71 -3.53 1.44
C LEU A 275 17.12 -2.42 0.46
N ILE A 276 17.72 -1.33 0.95
CA ILE A 276 18.16 -0.21 0.10
C ILE A 276 19.34 -0.62 -0.78
N ALA A 277 20.36 -1.27 -0.20
CA ALA A 277 21.51 -1.73 -0.97
C ALA A 277 21.07 -2.71 -2.07
N GLY A 278 20.18 -3.63 -1.71
CA GLY A 278 19.52 -4.57 -2.61
C GLY A 278 18.80 -3.89 -3.76
N LYS A 279 18.00 -2.87 -3.47
CA LYS A 279 17.26 -2.12 -4.49
C LYS A 279 18.16 -1.26 -5.39
N ILE A 280 19.32 -0.81 -4.91
CA ILE A 280 20.33 -0.14 -5.73
C ILE A 280 21.06 -1.12 -6.66
N LEU A 281 21.16 -2.39 -6.29
CA LEU A 281 21.73 -3.44 -7.14
C LEU A 281 20.78 -3.88 -8.25
N GLU A 282 19.47 -3.88 -8.01
CA GLU A 282 18.43 -4.12 -9.03
C GLU A 282 18.29 -2.96 -10.03
N MET A 283 18.81 -1.78 -9.71
CA MET A 283 18.70 -0.59 -10.57
C MET A 283 19.44 -0.80 -11.90
N ASP A 284 18.77 -0.54 -13.03
CA ASP A 284 19.43 -0.44 -14.33
C ASP A 284 20.41 0.73 -14.37
N ASP A 285 21.46 0.67 -15.21
CA ASP A 285 22.47 1.73 -15.25
C ASP A 285 21.84 3.11 -15.53
N PRO A 286 21.97 4.10 -14.62
CA PRO A 286 21.42 5.44 -14.85
C PRO A 286 22.00 6.12 -16.09
N ARG A 287 23.17 5.66 -16.56
CA ARG A 287 23.79 6.14 -17.80
C ARG A 287 23.07 5.64 -19.05
N ALA A 288 22.37 4.51 -18.97
CA ALA A 288 21.53 3.98 -20.04
C ALA A 288 20.18 4.74 -20.12
N VAL A 289 19.75 5.36 -19.03
CA VAL A 289 18.63 6.31 -19.01
C VAL A 289 19.07 7.55 -19.79
N GLY A 290 18.73 7.58 -21.09
CA GLY A 290 19.09 8.71 -21.95
C GLY A 290 18.73 10.06 -21.33
N LYS A 291 19.50 11.11 -21.66
CA LYS A 291 19.28 12.50 -21.20
C LYS A 291 17.81 12.95 -21.29
N LYS A 292 17.07 12.39 -22.25
CA LYS A 292 15.64 12.59 -22.55
C LYS A 292 14.74 12.10 -21.41
N LEU A 293 14.87 10.84 -21.02
CA LEU A 293 14.08 10.23 -19.94
C LEU A 293 14.42 10.86 -18.57
N GLY A 294 15.64 11.39 -18.45
CA GLY A 294 16.06 12.19 -17.30
C GLY A 294 15.20 13.45 -17.06
N PHE A 295 14.81 14.20 -18.11
CA PHE A 295 13.96 15.39 -17.94
C PHE A 295 12.56 15.04 -17.45
N TYR A 296 12.00 13.93 -17.92
CA TYR A 296 10.74 13.41 -17.41
C TYR A 296 10.86 13.07 -15.91
N SER A 297 11.90 12.33 -15.52
CA SER A 297 12.13 12.00 -14.10
C SER A 297 12.30 13.25 -13.24
N VAL A 298 13.04 14.26 -13.72
CA VAL A 298 13.19 15.55 -13.02
C VAL A 298 11.84 16.25 -12.86
N THR A 299 11.01 16.26 -13.90
CA THR A 299 9.66 16.86 -13.84
C THR A 299 8.81 16.22 -12.75
N VAL A 300 8.76 14.88 -12.71
CA VAL A 300 8.01 14.13 -11.70
C VAL A 300 8.55 14.41 -10.30
N VAL A 301 9.88 14.30 -10.09
CA VAL A 301 10.49 14.52 -8.77
C VAL A 301 10.25 15.95 -8.29
N CYS A 302 10.42 16.96 -9.16
CA CYS A 302 10.12 18.35 -8.81
C CYS A 302 8.65 18.56 -8.43
N GLY A 303 7.71 17.95 -9.17
CA GLY A 303 6.29 17.99 -8.82
C GLY A 303 5.98 17.32 -7.47
N LEU A 304 6.56 16.14 -7.22
CA LEU A 304 6.42 15.43 -5.94
C LEU A 304 7.02 16.23 -4.78
N VAL A 305 8.17 16.87 -4.98
CA VAL A 305 8.79 17.75 -3.97
C VAL A 305 7.93 18.97 -3.70
N LEU A 306 7.40 19.62 -4.74
CA LEU A 306 6.51 20.77 -4.61
C LEU A 306 5.23 20.40 -3.84
N HIS A 307 4.58 19.30 -4.21
CA HIS A 307 3.39 18.81 -3.54
C HIS A 307 3.67 18.37 -2.09
N GLY A 308 4.68 17.53 -1.91
CA GLY A 308 5.02 16.88 -0.66
C GLY A 308 5.66 17.79 0.40
N LEU A 309 6.59 18.67 0.01
CA LEU A 309 7.33 19.51 0.95
C LEU A 309 6.75 20.91 1.12
N PHE A 310 5.87 21.35 0.21
CA PHE A 310 5.26 22.68 0.29
C PHE A 310 3.74 22.59 0.42
N ILE A 311 3.02 22.01 -0.55
CA ILE A 311 1.55 22.10 -0.58
C ILE A 311 0.91 21.35 0.58
N LEU A 312 1.25 20.09 0.81
CA LEU A 312 0.67 19.30 1.91
C LEU A 312 1.03 19.88 3.29
N PRO A 313 2.29 20.27 3.59
CA PRO A 313 2.64 20.92 4.85
C PRO A 313 1.96 22.29 5.04
N LEU A 314 1.81 23.08 3.98
CA LEU A 314 1.08 24.36 4.02
C LEU A 314 -0.39 24.14 4.34
N LEU A 315 -1.03 23.16 3.70
CA LEU A 315 -2.42 22.79 3.98
C LEU A 315 -2.60 22.38 5.45
N TYR A 316 -1.68 21.57 5.97
CA TYR A 316 -1.64 21.22 7.39
C TYR A 316 -1.50 22.46 8.29
N PHE A 317 -0.57 23.37 7.95
CA PHE A 317 -0.35 24.60 8.71
C PHE A 317 -1.60 25.50 8.72
N PHE A 318 -2.23 25.73 7.57
CA PHE A 318 -3.41 26.60 7.47
C PHE A 318 -4.61 26.06 8.25
N ILE A 319 -4.83 24.75 8.22
CA ILE A 319 -5.98 24.13 8.91
C ILE A 319 -5.71 23.99 10.41
N THR A 320 -4.55 23.45 10.79
CA THR A 320 -4.26 23.12 12.20
C THR A 320 -3.65 24.26 13.00
N LYS A 321 -3.08 25.26 12.30
CA LYS A 321 -2.22 26.32 12.87
C LYS A 321 -1.05 25.79 13.70
N LYS A 322 -0.60 24.57 13.43
CA LYS A 322 0.56 23.92 14.07
C LYS A 322 1.71 23.81 13.08
N ASN A 323 2.93 23.74 13.60
CA ASN A 323 4.12 23.59 12.77
C ASN A 323 4.16 22.18 12.12
N PRO A 324 4.08 22.07 10.78
CA PRO A 324 4.09 20.77 10.09
C PRO A 324 5.44 20.05 10.22
N ILE A 325 6.56 20.76 10.36
CA ILE A 325 7.90 20.15 10.40
C ILE A 325 8.05 19.27 11.65
N VAL A 326 7.48 19.72 12.78
CA VAL A 326 7.47 18.93 14.03
C VAL A 326 6.68 17.65 13.85
N PHE A 327 5.56 17.72 13.13
CA PHE A 327 4.73 16.56 12.81
C PHE A 327 5.46 15.58 11.87
N ILE A 328 6.08 16.09 10.81
CA ILE A 328 6.83 15.30 9.82
C ILE A 328 8.01 14.59 10.49
N ARG A 329 8.70 15.24 11.45
CA ARG A 329 9.78 14.61 12.20
C ARG A 329 9.34 13.35 12.94
N GLY A 330 8.11 13.31 13.46
CA GLY A 330 7.60 12.15 14.18
C GLY A 330 7.23 10.96 13.28
N ILE A 331 6.98 11.19 11.99
CA ILE A 331 6.73 10.14 10.99
C ILE A 331 7.92 9.87 10.07
N LEU A 332 9.06 10.55 10.27
CA LEU A 332 10.22 10.45 9.39
C LEU A 332 10.71 9.00 9.23
N GLN A 333 10.61 8.19 10.29
CA GLN A 333 10.92 6.77 10.19
C GLN A 333 10.06 6.09 9.12
N ALA A 334 8.74 6.27 9.15
CA ALA A 334 7.79 5.71 8.17
C ALA A 334 8.09 6.17 6.74
N LEU A 335 8.48 7.43 6.55
CA LEU A 335 8.85 7.99 5.24
C LEU A 335 10.11 7.33 4.66
N LEU A 336 11.12 7.06 5.48
CA LEU A 336 12.32 6.35 5.04
C LEU A 336 12.00 4.90 4.63
N ILE A 337 11.06 4.26 5.31
CA ILE A 337 10.58 2.92 4.92
C ILE A 337 9.86 3.01 3.58
N ALA A 338 8.98 3.99 3.42
CA ALA A 338 8.19 4.15 2.20
C ALA A 338 9.10 4.36 0.99
N LEU A 339 10.16 5.15 1.15
CA LEU A 339 11.20 5.34 0.14
C LEU A 339 11.97 4.03 -0.16
N ALA A 340 12.23 3.23 0.86
CA ALA A 340 12.98 1.99 0.73
C ALA A 340 12.14 0.87 0.07
N THR A 341 10.87 0.75 0.46
CA THR A 341 9.98 -0.37 0.09
C THR A 341 9.10 -0.08 -1.13
N SER A 342 8.86 1.18 -1.46
CA SER A 342 7.88 1.62 -2.47
C SER A 342 6.47 1.06 -2.23
N SER A 343 6.07 0.84 -0.97
CA SER A 343 4.74 0.31 -0.66
C SER A 343 4.10 1.00 0.55
N SER A 344 3.04 1.77 0.31
CA SER A 344 2.24 2.43 1.35
C SER A 344 1.65 1.40 2.31
N SER A 345 1.09 0.30 1.78
CA SER A 345 0.50 -0.77 2.58
C SER A 345 1.53 -1.47 3.48
N ALA A 346 2.75 -1.72 2.99
CA ALA A 346 3.81 -2.31 3.81
C ALA A 346 4.31 -1.36 4.91
N THR A 347 4.24 -0.04 4.69
CA THR A 347 4.62 0.95 5.71
C THR A 347 3.55 1.20 6.76
N LEU A 348 2.29 0.83 6.48
CA LEU A 348 1.13 1.13 7.30
C LEU A 348 1.33 0.83 8.80
N PRO A 349 1.86 -0.35 9.23
CA PRO A 349 2.04 -0.64 10.65
C PRO A 349 2.99 0.33 11.35
N ILE A 350 4.02 0.79 10.65
CA ILE A 350 5.01 1.71 11.20
C ILE A 350 4.47 3.14 11.20
N THR A 351 3.75 3.53 10.15
CA THR A 351 3.03 4.81 10.11
C THR A 351 2.05 4.90 11.28
N PHE A 352 1.34 3.81 11.57
CA PHE A 352 0.46 3.67 12.72
C PHE A 352 1.21 3.95 14.03
N LYS A 353 2.30 3.23 14.26
CA LYS A 353 3.14 3.39 15.46
C LYS A 353 3.64 4.83 15.61
N CYS A 354 4.19 5.42 14.55
CA CYS A 354 4.71 6.78 14.56
C CYS A 354 3.63 7.79 14.95
N LEU A 355 2.42 7.66 14.41
CA LEU A 355 1.35 8.60 14.71
C LEU A 355 0.82 8.47 16.15
N LEU A 356 0.75 7.26 16.69
CA LEU A 356 0.32 7.05 18.07
C LEU A 356 1.39 7.45 19.09
N GLU A 357 2.62 7.01 18.90
CA GLU A 357 3.70 7.16 19.89
C GLU A 357 4.43 8.50 19.77
N ASN A 358 4.69 8.98 18.56
CA ASN A 358 5.50 10.20 18.34
C ASN A 358 4.63 11.45 18.19
N ASN A 359 3.48 11.32 17.52
CA ASN A 359 2.60 12.46 17.22
C ASN A 359 1.36 12.52 18.13
N HIS A 360 1.12 11.47 18.93
CA HIS A 360 0.00 11.37 19.89
C HIS A 360 -1.38 11.60 19.26
N ILE A 361 -1.61 11.05 18.06
CA ILE A 361 -2.91 11.06 17.40
C ILE A 361 -3.85 10.04 18.06
N ASP A 362 -5.13 10.39 18.19
CA ASP A 362 -6.17 9.49 18.71
C ASP A 362 -6.22 8.20 17.86
N ARG A 363 -6.21 7.05 18.54
CA ARG A 363 -6.23 5.73 17.91
C ARG A 363 -7.40 5.59 16.94
N ARG A 364 -8.59 6.06 17.31
CA ARG A 364 -9.82 5.91 16.51
C ARG A 364 -9.70 6.60 15.15
N ILE A 365 -8.98 7.73 15.10
CA ILE A 365 -8.70 8.47 13.86
C ILE A 365 -7.66 7.73 13.04
N ALA A 366 -6.52 7.38 13.65
CA ALA A 366 -5.45 6.67 12.94
C ALA A 366 -5.94 5.32 12.36
N ARG A 367 -6.77 4.59 13.13
CA ARG A 367 -7.40 3.30 12.78
C ARG A 367 -8.28 3.38 11.54
N PHE A 368 -8.81 4.54 11.22
CA PHE A 368 -9.64 4.76 10.04
C PHE A 368 -8.88 5.42 8.90
N VAL A 369 -8.22 6.55 9.19
CA VAL A 369 -7.66 7.42 8.16
C VAL A 369 -6.51 6.75 7.40
N LEU A 370 -5.62 6.02 8.09
CA LEU A 370 -4.43 5.45 7.45
C LEU A 370 -4.74 4.25 6.55
N PRO A 371 -5.54 3.24 6.96
CA PRO A 371 -5.85 2.13 6.06
C PRO A 371 -6.61 2.58 4.81
N VAL A 372 -7.52 3.55 4.95
CA VAL A 372 -8.26 4.15 3.82
C VAL A 372 -7.33 4.97 2.93
N GLY A 373 -6.42 5.74 3.52
CA GLY A 373 -5.43 6.55 2.80
C GLY A 373 -4.50 5.69 1.96
N ALA A 374 -3.98 4.60 2.52
CA ALA A 374 -3.06 3.69 1.84
C ALA A 374 -3.63 3.04 0.55
N THR A 375 -4.95 3.10 0.34
CA THR A 375 -5.62 2.64 -0.87
C THR A 375 -6.17 3.78 -1.74
N ILE A 376 -6.79 4.81 -1.15
CA ILE A 376 -7.52 5.85 -1.90
C ILE A 376 -6.63 7.07 -2.18
N ASN A 377 -5.78 7.45 -1.22
CA ASN A 377 -5.03 8.70 -1.25
C ASN A 377 -3.65 8.51 -1.89
N MET A 378 -3.62 8.50 -3.22
CA MET A 378 -2.39 8.28 -3.98
C MET A 378 -1.95 9.52 -4.75
N ASP A 379 -1.79 10.64 -4.05
CA ASP A 379 -1.33 11.93 -4.60
C ASP A 379 -0.12 11.81 -5.55
N GLY A 380 0.91 11.09 -5.12
CA GLY A 380 2.12 10.88 -5.89
C GLY A 380 1.89 10.05 -7.16
N THR A 381 0.96 9.09 -7.10
CA THR A 381 0.55 8.28 -8.27
C THR A 381 -0.24 9.13 -9.25
N ALA A 382 -1.22 9.91 -8.79
CA ALA A 382 -2.05 10.76 -9.64
C ALA A 382 -1.23 11.85 -10.34
N LEU A 383 -0.31 12.51 -9.61
CA LEU A 383 0.62 13.50 -10.17
C LEU A 383 1.48 12.86 -11.26
N TYR A 384 2.06 11.70 -10.98
CA TYR A 384 2.88 10.95 -11.92
C TYR A 384 2.10 10.56 -13.19
N GLU A 385 0.86 10.09 -13.04
CA GLU A 385 -0.02 9.72 -14.14
C GLU A 385 -0.33 10.90 -15.06
N ALA A 386 -0.66 12.05 -14.49
CA ALA A 386 -0.91 13.26 -15.26
C ALA A 386 0.35 13.72 -16.02
N VAL A 387 1.53 13.71 -15.37
CA VAL A 387 2.81 14.06 -16.01
C VAL A 387 3.17 13.08 -17.12
N ALA A 388 2.98 11.79 -16.90
CA ALA A 388 3.26 10.74 -17.88
C ALA A 388 2.35 10.83 -19.11
N ALA A 389 1.05 11.07 -18.92
CA ALA A 389 0.11 11.21 -20.03
C ALA A 389 0.49 12.39 -20.95
N ILE A 390 0.79 13.55 -20.37
CA ILE A 390 1.20 14.73 -21.14
C ILE A 390 2.60 14.53 -21.74
N PHE A 391 3.52 13.87 -21.04
CA PHE A 391 4.82 13.51 -21.60
C PHE A 391 4.70 12.62 -22.84
N ILE A 392 3.87 11.57 -22.79
CA ILE A 392 3.63 10.67 -23.93
C ILE A 392 2.96 11.43 -25.09
N ALA A 393 2.02 12.33 -24.80
CA ALA A 393 1.44 13.20 -25.81
C ALA A 393 2.52 14.06 -26.50
N GLN A 394 3.39 14.70 -25.71
CA GLN A 394 4.49 15.52 -26.23
C GLN A 394 5.49 14.70 -27.06
N VAL A 395 5.87 13.48 -26.65
CA VAL A 395 6.79 12.60 -27.39
C VAL A 395 6.23 12.21 -28.77
N ASN A 396 4.92 11.98 -28.85
CA ASN A 396 4.24 11.63 -30.10
C ASN A 396 3.73 12.83 -30.88
N ASN A 397 4.01 14.06 -30.43
CA ASN A 397 3.50 15.30 -31.02
C ASN A 397 1.96 15.37 -31.09
N TYR A 398 1.26 14.78 -30.11
CA TYR A 398 -0.16 15.03 -29.91
C TYR A 398 -0.35 16.37 -29.22
N GLU A 399 -1.06 17.29 -29.86
CA GLU A 399 -1.55 18.51 -29.22
C GLU A 399 -2.77 18.15 -28.38
N LEU A 400 -2.68 18.36 -27.07
CA LEU A 400 -3.80 18.13 -26.15
C LEU A 400 -4.65 19.39 -26.06
N ASP A 401 -5.94 19.27 -26.36
CA ASP A 401 -6.89 20.35 -26.14
C ASP A 401 -7.20 20.54 -24.65
N PHE A 402 -7.86 21.65 -24.31
CA PHE A 402 -8.25 21.94 -22.93
C PHE A 402 -9.19 20.86 -22.33
N GLY A 403 -10.06 20.26 -23.13
CA GLY A 403 -10.96 19.18 -22.71
C GLY A 403 -10.22 17.88 -22.39
N GLN A 404 -9.16 17.55 -23.12
CA GLN A 404 -8.31 16.40 -22.89
C GLN A 404 -7.46 16.59 -21.63
N ILE A 405 -6.99 17.80 -21.35
CA ILE A 405 -6.30 18.10 -20.09
C ILE A 405 -7.24 17.93 -18.88
N ILE A 406 -8.50 18.37 -18.99
CA ILE A 406 -9.51 18.13 -17.96
C ILE A 406 -9.79 16.63 -17.81
N THR A 407 -9.93 15.91 -18.93
CA THR A 407 -10.14 14.46 -18.93
C THR A 407 -8.99 13.75 -18.22
N ILE A 408 -7.73 14.04 -18.57
CA ILE A 408 -6.53 13.53 -17.89
C ILE A 408 -6.60 13.84 -16.39
N SER A 409 -7.04 15.03 -16.01
CA SER A 409 -7.09 15.42 -14.61
C SER A 409 -8.06 14.55 -13.80
N ILE A 410 -9.27 14.36 -14.35
CA ILE A 410 -10.32 13.56 -13.72
C ILE A 410 -9.94 12.07 -13.73
N THR A 411 -9.44 11.56 -14.85
CA THR A 411 -9.11 10.14 -15.00
C THR A 411 -7.88 9.75 -14.20
N ALA A 412 -6.84 10.59 -14.09
CA ALA A 412 -5.70 10.34 -13.20
C ALA A 412 -6.12 10.35 -11.72
N THR A 413 -7.00 11.28 -11.33
CA THR A 413 -7.57 11.29 -9.97
C THR A 413 -8.33 9.98 -9.70
N ALA A 414 -9.20 9.56 -10.62
CA ALA A 414 -9.98 8.32 -10.47
C ALA A 414 -9.10 7.04 -10.51
N ALA A 415 -8.11 7.00 -11.40
CA ALA A 415 -7.18 5.88 -11.56
C ALA A 415 -6.32 5.69 -10.31
N SER A 416 -5.91 6.77 -9.66
CA SER A 416 -5.10 6.72 -8.44
C SER A 416 -5.81 6.08 -7.23
N ILE A 417 -7.14 6.14 -7.15
CA ILE A 417 -7.95 5.45 -6.11
C ILE A 417 -7.86 3.92 -6.26
N GLY A 418 -7.64 3.46 -7.50
CA GLY A 418 -7.54 2.04 -7.83
C GLY A 418 -6.13 1.49 -7.92
N ALA A 419 -5.12 2.36 -7.82
CA ALA A 419 -3.75 1.89 -7.73
C ALA A 419 -3.58 1.12 -6.41
N ALA A 420 -3.14 -0.13 -6.49
CA ALA A 420 -2.84 -0.90 -5.30
C ALA A 420 -1.63 -0.28 -4.58
N GLY A 421 -1.61 -0.29 -3.23
CA GLY A 421 -0.49 0.23 -2.41
C GLY A 421 0.79 -0.63 -2.47
N ILE A 422 1.05 -1.26 -3.61
CA ILE A 422 2.16 -2.16 -3.91
C ILE A 422 3.09 -1.49 -4.95
N PRO A 423 4.36 -1.92 -5.03
CA PRO A 423 5.31 -1.36 -5.99
C PRO A 423 4.81 -1.45 -7.44
N GLN A 424 5.11 -0.44 -8.24
CA GLN A 424 4.79 -0.34 -9.68
C GLN A 424 3.29 -0.38 -10.05
N ALA A 425 2.36 -0.27 -9.08
CA ALA A 425 0.93 -0.30 -9.37
C ALA A 425 0.47 0.85 -10.28
N GLY A 426 1.08 2.03 -10.15
CA GLY A 426 0.74 3.24 -10.93
C GLY A 426 0.95 3.09 -12.45
N LEU A 427 1.86 2.21 -12.90
CA LEU A 427 2.02 1.93 -14.33
C LEU A 427 0.82 1.20 -14.94
N VAL A 428 0.14 0.38 -14.13
CA VAL A 428 -1.02 -0.40 -14.59
C VAL A 428 -2.23 0.50 -14.75
N THR A 429 -2.44 1.43 -13.82
CA THR A 429 -3.56 2.38 -13.83
C THR A 429 -3.37 3.50 -14.86
N MET A 430 -2.13 3.78 -15.28
CA MET A 430 -1.81 4.69 -16.39
C MET A 430 -2.59 4.40 -17.68
N VAL A 431 -2.89 3.11 -17.95
CA VAL A 431 -3.63 2.70 -19.15
C VAL A 431 -5.01 3.38 -19.20
N ILE A 432 -5.67 3.57 -18.05
CA ILE A 432 -6.94 4.28 -17.95
C ILE A 432 -6.79 5.72 -18.45
N VAL A 433 -5.73 6.39 -18.03
CA VAL A 433 -5.49 7.80 -18.34
C VAL A 433 -5.18 7.97 -19.82
N LEU A 434 -4.25 7.17 -20.38
CA LEU A 434 -3.88 7.26 -21.79
C LEU A 434 -5.05 6.95 -22.73
N THR A 435 -5.76 5.85 -22.47
CA THR A 435 -6.89 5.44 -23.31
C THR A 435 -8.07 6.40 -23.21
N SER A 436 -8.24 7.14 -22.10
CA SER A 436 -9.30 8.14 -21.95
C SER A 436 -9.17 9.33 -22.91
N VAL A 437 -7.96 9.63 -23.38
CA VAL A 437 -7.68 10.70 -24.35
C VAL A 437 -7.19 10.18 -25.71
N GLY A 438 -7.20 8.86 -25.91
CA GLY A 438 -6.80 8.21 -27.17
C GLY A 438 -5.28 8.19 -27.42
N LEU A 439 -4.46 8.28 -26.37
CA LEU A 439 -3.00 8.18 -26.48
C LEU A 439 -2.52 6.72 -26.56
N PRO A 440 -1.43 6.44 -27.29
CA PRO A 440 -0.88 5.10 -27.42
C PRO A 440 -0.34 4.57 -26.08
N THR A 441 -0.71 3.34 -25.72
CA THR A 441 -0.25 2.69 -24.48
C THR A 441 1.11 2.02 -24.60
N ASP A 442 1.60 1.79 -25.82
CA ASP A 442 2.87 1.10 -26.07
C ASP A 442 4.07 1.92 -25.54
N ASP A 443 3.92 3.25 -25.51
CA ASP A 443 4.93 4.17 -25.00
C ASP A 443 5.04 4.18 -23.47
N ILE A 444 4.19 3.45 -22.73
CA ILE A 444 4.40 3.20 -21.29
C ILE A 444 5.75 2.51 -21.07
N THR A 445 6.19 1.67 -22.02
CA THR A 445 7.48 0.96 -21.95
C THR A 445 8.67 1.90 -21.79
N LEU A 446 8.62 3.10 -22.39
CA LEU A 446 9.63 4.13 -22.23
C LEU A 446 9.77 4.57 -20.76
N ILE A 447 8.65 4.63 -20.04
CA ILE A 447 8.61 5.11 -18.65
C ILE A 447 9.02 4.02 -17.65
N ILE A 448 8.81 2.74 -17.98
CA ILE A 448 9.18 1.59 -17.11
C ILE A 448 10.63 1.67 -16.64
N ALA A 449 11.54 2.12 -17.50
CA ALA A 449 12.97 2.23 -17.19
C ALA A 449 13.29 3.18 -16.02
N VAL A 450 12.43 4.18 -15.75
CA VAL A 450 12.61 5.15 -14.64
C VAL A 450 11.55 5.04 -13.55
N ASP A 451 10.43 4.36 -13.82
CA ASP A 451 9.33 4.20 -12.87
C ASP A 451 9.82 3.61 -11.54
N TRP A 452 10.70 2.61 -11.59
CA TRP A 452 11.20 1.94 -10.39
C TRP A 452 11.83 2.93 -9.37
N ALA A 453 12.46 4.01 -9.84
CA ALA A 453 13.05 5.05 -9.00
C ALA A 453 12.01 6.06 -8.54
N LEU A 454 11.14 6.50 -9.46
CA LEU A 454 10.09 7.48 -9.20
C LEU A 454 9.06 6.95 -8.20
N ASP A 455 8.73 5.66 -8.26
CA ASP A 455 7.78 4.97 -7.38
C ASP A 455 8.08 5.14 -5.89
N ARG A 456 9.36 5.19 -5.54
CA ARG A 456 9.84 5.40 -4.17
C ARG A 456 9.43 6.77 -3.64
N PHE A 457 9.62 7.80 -4.46
CA PHE A 457 9.24 9.16 -4.11
C PHE A 457 7.72 9.29 -4.09
N ARG A 458 6.99 8.69 -5.04
CA ARG A 458 5.52 8.67 -5.04
C ARG A 458 4.97 8.09 -3.75
N THR A 459 5.45 6.89 -3.39
CA THR A 459 5.04 6.19 -2.17
C THR A 459 5.32 7.04 -0.92
N MET A 460 6.52 7.64 -0.83
CA MET A 460 6.87 8.50 0.29
C MET A 460 5.91 9.69 0.42
N ILE A 461 5.51 10.33 -0.69
CA ILE A 461 4.54 11.42 -0.68
C ILE A 461 3.14 10.94 -0.30
N ASN A 462 2.70 9.77 -0.78
CA ASN A 462 1.41 9.18 -0.40
C ASN A 462 1.33 8.97 1.12
N VAL A 463 2.35 8.33 1.70
CA VAL A 463 2.44 8.08 3.15
C VAL A 463 2.52 9.38 3.96
N LEU A 464 3.21 10.40 3.44
CA LEU A 464 3.23 11.73 4.04
C LEU A 464 1.83 12.38 4.02
N GLY A 465 1.13 12.29 2.90
CA GLY A 465 -0.25 12.77 2.72
C GLY A 465 -1.21 12.12 3.71
N ASP A 466 -1.16 10.79 3.85
CA ASP A 466 -2.00 10.02 4.79
C ASP A 466 -1.75 10.44 6.24
N ALA A 467 -0.48 10.61 6.60
CA ALA A 467 -0.12 10.99 7.96
C ALA A 467 -0.56 12.42 8.29
N LEU A 468 -0.36 13.36 7.37
CA LEU A 468 -0.83 14.75 7.53
C LEU A 468 -2.36 14.81 7.56
N ALA A 469 -3.05 14.01 6.75
CA ALA A 469 -4.50 13.87 6.78
C ALA A 469 -4.97 13.42 8.17
N ALA A 470 -4.34 12.39 8.76
CA ALA A 470 -4.66 11.95 10.12
C ALA A 470 -4.49 13.07 11.16
N GLY A 471 -3.44 13.87 11.04
CA GLY A 471 -3.21 15.03 11.89
C GLY A 471 -4.25 16.15 11.70
N ILE A 472 -4.70 16.38 10.45
CA ILE A 472 -5.75 17.35 10.12
C ILE A 472 -7.11 16.89 10.64
N MET A 473 -7.47 15.62 10.42
CA MET A 473 -8.72 15.04 10.93
C MET A 473 -8.75 15.07 12.46
N ALA A 474 -7.63 14.79 13.12
CA ALA A 474 -7.50 14.96 14.58
C ALA A 474 -7.74 16.40 15.04
N HIS A 475 -7.35 17.40 14.26
CA HIS A 475 -7.65 18.79 14.57
C HIS A 475 -9.13 19.15 14.34
N ILE A 476 -9.68 18.79 13.17
CA ILE A 476 -11.04 19.16 12.77
C ILE A 476 -12.08 18.47 13.66
N CYS A 477 -11.90 17.17 13.93
CA CYS A 477 -12.83 16.36 14.69
C CYS A 477 -12.55 16.37 16.21
N ARG A 478 -11.60 17.17 16.72
CA ARG A 478 -11.24 17.20 18.16
C ARG A 478 -12.44 17.40 19.09
N LYS A 479 -13.43 18.20 18.66
CA LYS A 479 -14.63 18.52 19.45
C LYS A 479 -15.58 17.33 19.54
N ASP A 480 -15.60 16.49 18.52
CA ASP A 480 -16.46 15.31 18.47
C ASP A 480 -15.87 14.24 19.40
N PHE A 481 -14.55 14.01 19.34
CA PHE A 481 -13.87 13.03 20.19
C PHE A 481 -13.71 13.44 21.66
N ALA A 482 -13.71 14.75 21.96
CA ALA A 482 -13.69 15.23 23.36
C ALA A 482 -15.04 15.06 24.06
N ARG A 483 -16.15 14.94 23.32
CA ARG A 483 -17.49 14.71 23.89
C ARG A 483 -17.69 13.26 24.32
N ASP A 484 -17.10 12.31 23.59
CA ASP A 484 -17.23 10.88 23.90
C ASP A 484 -16.59 10.50 25.25
N THR A 485 -15.54 11.20 25.69
CA THR A 485 -14.93 10.99 27.01
C THR A 485 -15.83 11.36 28.19
N GLY A 486 -16.96 12.05 27.97
CA GLY A 486 -17.95 12.35 29.02
C GLY A 486 -18.91 11.20 29.34
N THR A 487 -18.97 10.17 28.49
CA THR A 487 -19.79 8.98 28.68
C THR A 487 -18.86 7.78 28.79
N GLU A 488 -18.21 7.64 29.94
CA GLU A 488 -17.20 6.61 30.19
C GLU A 488 -17.84 5.20 30.19
N LYS A 489 -18.07 4.62 29.00
CA LYS A 489 -17.99 3.16 28.87
C LYS A 489 -16.51 2.83 29.02
N LEU A 490 -16.10 2.49 30.25
CA LEU A 490 -14.76 2.00 30.55
C LEU A 490 -14.41 0.89 29.55
N LEU A 491 -13.38 1.14 28.73
CA LEU A 491 -12.84 0.18 27.79
C LEU A 491 -12.31 -1.04 28.57
N PRO A 492 -12.71 -2.28 28.25
CA PRO A 492 -12.29 -3.47 29.02
C PRO A 492 -10.79 -3.72 29.11
N CYS A 493 -9.95 -3.00 28.35
CA CYS A 493 -8.51 -3.27 28.25
C CYS A 493 -7.59 -2.10 28.63
N GLU A 494 -8.07 -1.06 29.31
CA GLU A 494 -7.15 -0.17 30.05
C GLU A 494 -6.85 -0.75 31.43
N THR A 495 -6.11 -1.85 31.47
CA THR A 495 -5.31 -2.15 32.66
C THR A 495 -3.98 -1.41 32.51
N LYS A 496 -3.66 -0.54 33.48
CA LYS A 496 -2.29 -0.03 33.66
C LYS A 496 -1.32 -1.21 33.56
N PRO A 497 -0.10 -1.01 33.01
CA PRO A 497 0.85 -2.10 32.80
C PRO A 497 1.10 -2.82 34.13
N VAL A 498 0.51 -4.01 34.25
CA VAL A 498 0.68 -4.88 35.41
C VAL A 498 2.15 -5.22 35.47
N SER A 499 2.81 -4.86 36.57
CA SER A 499 4.23 -5.15 36.72
C SER A 499 4.43 -6.66 36.84
N LEU A 500 5.57 -7.18 36.37
CA LEU A 500 5.89 -8.61 36.46
C LEU A 500 5.74 -9.15 37.91
N GLN A 501 5.94 -8.28 38.92
CA GLN A 501 5.77 -8.59 40.34
C GLN A 501 4.30 -8.83 40.73
N GLU A 502 3.35 -8.13 40.11
CA GLU A 502 1.91 -8.33 40.38
C GLU A 502 1.40 -9.65 39.77
N ILE A 503 1.93 -10.05 38.61
CA ILE A 503 1.63 -11.36 38.00
C ILE A 503 2.12 -12.51 38.90
N VAL A 504 3.32 -12.37 39.48
CA VAL A 504 3.89 -13.37 40.39
C VAL A 504 3.14 -13.40 41.73
N ALA A 505 2.75 -12.24 42.28
CA ALA A 505 1.99 -12.16 43.53
C ALA A 505 0.58 -12.77 43.39
N ALA A 506 -0.09 -12.56 42.24
CA ALA A 506 -1.40 -13.15 41.96
C ALA A 506 -1.36 -14.68 41.81
N GLN A 507 -0.23 -15.24 41.38
CA GLN A 507 -0.05 -16.70 41.28
C GLN A 507 0.27 -17.37 42.62
N GLN A 508 0.89 -16.65 43.56
CA GLN A 508 1.25 -17.22 44.87
C GLN A 508 0.08 -17.33 45.84
N ASN A 509 -0.92 -16.45 45.75
CA ASN A 509 -2.13 -16.55 46.55
C ASN A 509 -3.22 -17.23 45.70
N GLY A 510 -3.30 -18.56 45.80
CA GLY A 510 -4.21 -19.44 45.05
C GLY A 510 -5.70 -19.19 45.28
N CYS A 511 -6.20 -18.02 44.87
CA CYS A 511 -7.61 -17.69 44.85
C CYS A 511 -8.00 -17.31 43.43
N VAL A 512 -8.35 -18.31 42.62
CA VAL A 512 -9.15 -18.11 41.41
C VAL A 512 -10.55 -17.73 41.89
N LYS A 513 -10.73 -16.47 42.28
CA LYS A 513 -12.07 -15.93 42.52
C LYS A 513 -12.75 -15.82 41.17
N SER A 514 -13.72 -16.72 40.97
CA SER A 514 -14.71 -16.68 39.90
C SER A 514 -15.14 -15.24 39.63
N VAL A 515 -15.17 -14.87 38.35
CA VAL A 515 -15.55 -13.55 37.82
C VAL A 515 -16.97 -13.10 38.26
N ALA A 516 -17.73 -13.95 38.95
CA ALA A 516 -19.01 -13.60 39.54
C ALA A 516 -18.95 -12.61 40.72
N GLU A 517 -17.91 -12.61 41.57
CA GLU A 517 -17.87 -11.69 42.73
C GLU A 517 -17.44 -10.25 42.36
N ALA A 518 -16.89 -10.02 41.16
CA ALA A 518 -16.58 -8.67 40.70
C ALA A 518 -17.83 -7.89 40.24
N SER A 519 -18.99 -8.55 40.13
CA SER A 519 -20.21 -7.95 39.60
C SER A 519 -21.17 -7.42 40.67
N GLU A 520 -20.88 -7.55 41.97
CA GLU A 520 -21.74 -7.03 43.05
C GLU A 520 -21.45 -5.58 43.47
N LEU A 521 -20.38 -4.95 42.98
CA LEU A 521 -20.03 -3.59 43.42
C LEU A 521 -20.59 -2.45 42.55
N THR A 522 -21.26 -2.74 41.45
CA THR A 522 -21.92 -1.71 40.64
C THR A 522 -23.07 -2.33 39.86
N LEU A 523 -24.27 -2.39 40.44
CA LEU A 523 -25.52 -2.31 39.69
C LEU A 523 -26.67 -1.91 40.62
N GLY A 524 -27.14 -0.68 40.40
CA GLY A 524 -28.46 -0.23 40.81
C GLY A 524 -29.59 -1.02 40.11
N PRO A 525 -30.86 -0.66 40.34
CA PRO A 525 -31.90 -1.63 40.65
C PRO A 525 -32.44 -2.41 39.44
N THR A 526 -32.42 -3.73 39.58
CA THR A 526 -33.42 -4.72 39.16
C THR A 526 -34.13 -4.51 37.81
N CYS A 527 -33.72 -5.30 36.81
CA CYS A 527 -34.63 -5.80 35.77
C CYS A 527 -34.75 -7.33 35.88
N PRO A 528 -35.95 -7.89 36.06
CA PRO A 528 -36.16 -9.32 36.20
C PRO A 528 -36.33 -9.93 34.82
N HIS A 529 -35.39 -10.73 34.34
CA HIS A 529 -35.59 -11.82 33.38
C HIS A 529 -34.23 -12.45 33.05
N HIS A 530 -33.75 -13.38 33.89
CA HIS A 530 -32.93 -14.47 33.38
C HIS A 530 -33.11 -15.71 34.24
N VAL A 531 -33.70 -16.73 33.61
CA VAL A 531 -33.95 -18.06 34.14
C VAL A 531 -32.61 -18.80 34.27
N PRO A 532 -32.30 -19.40 35.43
CA PRO A 532 -31.01 -20.04 35.68
C PRO A 532 -30.95 -21.42 35.02
N VAL A 533 -29.91 -21.64 34.23
CA VAL A 533 -29.57 -22.95 33.67
C VAL A 533 -28.90 -23.78 34.77
N GLN A 534 -29.54 -24.87 35.17
CA GLN A 534 -29.02 -25.86 36.10
C GLN A 534 -27.87 -26.62 35.42
N VAL A 535 -26.68 -26.58 36.04
CA VAL A 535 -25.56 -27.45 35.70
C VAL A 535 -25.62 -28.63 36.66
N GLU A 536 -25.81 -29.83 36.11
CA GLU A 536 -25.79 -31.10 36.83
C GLU A 536 -24.44 -31.29 37.53
N GLN A 537 -24.53 -31.68 38.81
CA GLN A 537 -23.41 -32.06 39.66
C GLN A 537 -22.99 -33.48 39.29
N ASP A 538 -21.87 -33.65 38.61
CA ASP A 538 -21.19 -34.94 38.57
C ASP A 538 -20.21 -35.05 39.75
N GLU A 539 -20.33 -36.17 40.45
CA GLU A 539 -19.73 -36.51 41.74
C GLU A 539 -18.18 -36.51 41.73
N GLU A 540 -17.63 -36.06 42.86
CA GLU A 540 -16.21 -36.08 43.20
C GLU A 540 -15.64 -37.52 43.29
N LEU A 541 -14.52 -37.77 42.62
CA LEU A 541 -13.58 -38.85 42.96
C LEU A 541 -12.12 -38.33 42.89
N PRO A 542 -11.20 -38.86 43.73
CA PRO A 542 -10.28 -38.01 44.49
C PRO A 542 -8.90 -37.79 43.87
N ALA A 543 -8.29 -36.70 44.35
CA ALA A 543 -6.99 -36.14 44.00
C ALA A 543 -5.85 -37.16 43.83
N ALA A 544 -5.38 -37.32 42.59
CA ALA A 544 -4.05 -37.84 42.28
C ALA A 544 -3.14 -36.69 41.82
N SER A 545 -1.95 -36.70 42.41
CA SER A 545 -0.92 -35.67 42.40
C SER A 545 -0.15 -35.49 41.07
N LEU A 546 0.27 -34.23 40.85
CA LEU A 546 1.53 -33.76 40.21
C LEU A 546 1.76 -33.91 38.69
N ASN A 547 1.91 -32.73 38.06
CA ASN A 547 2.92 -32.34 37.07
C ASN A 547 3.29 -33.30 35.92
N HIS A 548 2.66 -33.09 34.76
CA HIS A 548 3.26 -32.87 33.42
C HIS A 548 2.25 -33.30 32.35
N CYS A 549 1.67 -32.32 31.63
CA CYS A 549 0.90 -32.59 30.41
C CYS A 549 1.84 -33.13 29.34
N THR A 550 1.93 -34.46 29.29
CA THR A 550 2.55 -35.19 28.19
C THR A 550 1.45 -35.39 27.14
N ILE A 551 1.52 -34.65 26.04
CA ILE A 551 0.60 -34.81 24.91
C ILE A 551 1.07 -36.07 24.16
N GLN A 552 0.33 -37.17 24.30
CA GLN A 552 0.48 -38.34 23.45
C GLN A 552 -0.06 -38.00 22.05
N ILE A 553 0.84 -37.86 21.09
CA ILE A 553 0.51 -37.81 19.67
C ILE A 553 0.61 -39.24 19.16
N SER A 554 -0.53 -39.93 19.11
CA SER A 554 -0.65 -41.22 18.44
C SER A 554 -0.64 -41.02 16.93
N GLU A 555 0.37 -41.62 16.29
CA GLU A 555 0.34 -42.18 14.93
C GLU A 555 -0.13 -41.24 13.79
N LEU A 556 0.81 -40.45 13.25
CA LEU A 556 0.75 -40.01 11.86
C LEU A 556 1.74 -40.86 11.05
N GLU A 557 1.26 -41.96 10.49
CA GLU A 557 2.01 -42.80 9.56
C GLU A 557 2.44 -41.95 8.34
N THR A 558 3.75 -41.82 8.16
CA THR A 558 4.35 -41.25 6.95
C THR A 558 4.86 -42.41 6.12
N ASN A 559 4.08 -42.83 5.12
CA ASN A 559 4.61 -43.67 4.05
C ASN A 559 5.50 -42.78 3.16
N VAL A 560 6.78 -43.16 3.14
CA VAL A 560 7.87 -42.59 2.31
C VAL A 560 7.57 -42.72 0.83
#